data_AF-A0A7C3QP48-F1
#
_entry.id   AF-A0A7C3QP48-F1
#
_cell.length_a   1.000
_cell.length_b   1.000
_cell.length_c   1.000
_cell.angle_alpha   90.00
_cell.angle_beta   90.00
_cell.angle_gamma   90.00
#
_symmetry.space_group_name_H-M   'P 1'
#
loop_
_entity.id
_entity.type
_entity.pdbx_description
1 polymer ?
#
loop_
_entity_poly.entity_id
_entity_poly.type
_entity_poly.pdbx_seq_one_letter_code
_entity_poly.pdbx_strand_id
1 'polypeptide(L)'
;MLRTIGNILSRNRNLLPMLSTAVLALTAYGIGAYFFEGMRNPQVFFNLFRNSSFLLISAIGMTFVILTGGIDLSVSGVVALTTVATAVLLREGWNPWVVILLMLLMGMALGAIMGTFIVRLKVQPFIATLAGMWFARGMCFFISDNAVAIDNRTFQILGKTKILIPGLTELAASRGEPAPYVSIPVVVAFTLLFVALYIAHYTRFGRTVYAIGGNEGRNEQSARLMGLPVDRTKMLVYTFNGFCSALAGLSFSLFVDSGHGLYAPGFELDVIASVVMGGTMLTGGAGYVFGTLFGVMVLAVTQALIQFIGSLSSWWTKIVIGVLTLVFIGVQTILANRKSEGATAGVAMAPAARLRRQRRLAFGTAAMLLIAAVAIVSFSRLGSPAQAAENTRCEVKPFREDEAASLVQDGAVIVYNRTAGPECVDELFAIYPDGRVTGNDGVNSVETQVDAAEVEQVLTTIRDEYDWFTPAIYSESLIPCRQCYAHYITITYDGEEKTASQVDGTASMPLGYTLTLAVIRPMLPDIVPAP
;
A
#
# COMPACT_ATOMS: atom_id res chain seq x y z
N MET A 1 -2.38 31.17 -23.85
CA MET A 1 -2.41 30.15 -22.77
C MET A 1 -1.03 29.94 -22.11
N LEU A 2 0.02 29.54 -22.84
CA LEU A 2 1.39 29.32 -22.31
C LEU A 2 2.03 30.55 -21.62
N ARG A 3 1.84 31.77 -22.16
CA ARG A 3 2.31 33.02 -21.52
C ARG A 3 1.58 33.35 -20.21
N THR A 4 0.29 33.02 -20.13
CA THR A 4 -0.54 33.24 -18.93
C THR A 4 -0.14 32.27 -17.82
N ILE A 5 0.07 31.00 -18.17
CA ILE A 5 0.60 29.97 -17.26
C ILE A 5 2.00 30.36 -16.77
N GLY A 6 2.88 30.82 -17.67
CA GLY A 6 4.22 31.30 -17.33
C GLY A 6 4.22 32.49 -16.36
N ASN A 7 3.29 33.43 -16.51
CA ASN A 7 3.14 34.56 -15.60
C ASN A 7 2.60 34.13 -14.22
N ILE A 8 1.66 33.18 -14.15
CA ILE A 8 1.17 32.60 -12.89
C ILE A 8 2.27 31.80 -12.18
N LEU A 9 3.02 30.96 -12.90
CA LEU A 9 4.18 30.20 -12.39
C LEU A 9 5.27 31.13 -11.83
N SER A 10 5.52 32.25 -12.50
CA SER A 10 6.54 33.23 -12.08
C SER A 10 6.16 34.00 -10.82
N ARG A 11 4.85 34.17 -10.58
CA ARG A 11 4.27 34.91 -9.45
C ARG A 11 4.13 34.04 -8.19
N ASN A 12 3.88 32.74 -8.35
CA ASN A 12 3.71 31.78 -7.26
C ASN A 12 4.72 30.62 -7.33
N ARG A 13 6.00 30.91 -7.06
CA ARG A 13 7.09 29.90 -7.11
C ARG A 13 6.90 28.73 -6.14
N ASN A 14 6.12 28.90 -5.08
CA ASN A 14 5.81 27.83 -4.13
C ASN A 14 4.88 26.75 -4.74
N LEU A 15 4.22 27.02 -5.87
CA LEU A 15 3.40 26.05 -6.60
C LEU A 15 4.22 25.22 -7.59
N LEU A 16 5.47 25.60 -7.88
CA LEU A 16 6.32 24.90 -8.85
C LEU A 16 6.55 23.43 -8.49
N PRO A 17 6.89 23.06 -7.23
CA PRO A 17 7.09 21.67 -6.86
C PRO A 17 5.80 20.86 -7.02
N MET A 18 4.67 21.39 -6.53
CA MET A 18 3.35 20.77 -6.65
C MET A 18 2.93 20.53 -8.12
N LEU A 19 3.10 21.53 -8.98
CA LEU A 19 2.76 21.38 -10.40
C LEU A 19 3.69 20.39 -11.10
N SER A 20 4.97 20.36 -10.73
CA SER A 20 5.90 19.40 -11.29
C SER A 20 5.54 17.96 -10.94
N THR A 21 5.10 17.69 -9.71
CA THR A 21 4.68 16.35 -9.30
C THR A 21 3.30 15.97 -9.82
N ALA A 22 2.39 16.94 -9.96
CA ALA A 22 1.12 16.71 -10.65
C ALA A 22 1.34 16.28 -12.10
N VAL A 23 2.21 16.99 -12.84
CA VAL A 23 2.56 16.62 -14.22
C VAL A 23 3.25 15.26 -14.25
N LEU A 24 4.22 15.01 -13.37
CA LEU A 24 4.91 13.72 -13.29
C LEU A 24 3.92 12.56 -13.09
N ALA A 25 3.05 12.65 -12.08
CA ALA A 25 2.08 11.60 -11.78
C ALA A 25 1.09 11.36 -12.94
N LEU A 26 0.56 12.43 -13.55
CA LEU A 26 -0.36 12.32 -14.67
C LEU A 26 0.32 11.76 -15.93
N THR A 27 1.56 12.19 -16.22
CA THR A 27 2.32 11.66 -17.36
C THR A 27 2.69 10.19 -17.14
N ALA A 28 3.13 9.80 -15.94
CA ALA A 28 3.42 8.40 -15.63
C ALA A 28 2.18 7.52 -15.76
N TYR A 29 1.02 7.98 -15.27
CA TYR A 29 -0.25 7.26 -15.46
C TYR A 29 -0.64 7.17 -16.93
N GLY A 30 -0.50 8.27 -17.68
CA GLY A 30 -0.79 8.30 -19.12
C GLY A 30 0.10 7.35 -19.93
N ILE A 31 1.39 7.26 -19.60
CA ILE A 31 2.31 6.29 -20.19
C ILE A 31 1.88 4.86 -19.83
N GLY A 32 1.53 4.61 -18.56
CA GLY A 32 0.95 3.34 -18.13
C GLY A 32 -0.29 2.94 -18.91
N ALA A 33 -1.25 3.86 -19.06
CA ALA A 33 -2.45 3.64 -19.85
C ALA A 33 -2.19 3.45 -21.35
N TYR A 34 -1.08 3.97 -21.88
CA TYR A 34 -0.67 3.70 -23.25
C TYR A 34 -0.20 2.26 -23.43
N PHE A 35 0.70 1.79 -22.54
CA PHE A 35 1.30 0.45 -22.60
C PHE A 35 0.39 -0.68 -22.08
N PHE A 36 -0.42 -0.42 -21.07
CA PHE A 36 -1.29 -1.41 -20.42
C PHE A 36 -2.76 -1.07 -20.67
N GLU A 37 -3.45 -1.91 -21.44
CA GLU A 37 -4.86 -1.69 -21.77
C GLU A 37 -5.75 -1.69 -20.51
N GLY A 38 -5.44 -2.53 -19.53
CA GLY A 38 -6.16 -2.55 -18.25
C GLY A 38 -6.14 -1.22 -17.49
N MET A 39 -5.06 -0.44 -17.61
CA MET A 39 -4.96 0.89 -16.98
C MET A 39 -5.84 1.95 -17.66
N ARG A 40 -6.41 1.68 -18.83
CA ARG A 40 -7.36 2.58 -19.49
C ARG A 40 -8.74 2.55 -18.81
N ASN A 41 -9.05 1.50 -18.05
CA ASN A 41 -10.30 1.41 -17.31
C ASN A 41 -10.37 2.52 -16.24
N PRO A 42 -11.42 3.38 -16.26
CA PRO A 42 -11.58 4.46 -15.28
C PRO A 42 -11.57 3.98 -13.83
N GLN A 43 -12.03 2.76 -13.54
CA GLN A 43 -12.00 2.19 -12.20
C GLN A 43 -10.57 1.98 -11.69
N VAL A 44 -9.61 1.67 -12.56
CA VAL A 44 -8.19 1.52 -12.16
C VAL A 44 -7.64 2.84 -11.66
N PHE A 45 -8.01 3.96 -12.29
CA PHE A 45 -7.66 5.30 -11.80
C PHE A 45 -8.25 5.57 -10.41
N PHE A 46 -9.54 5.26 -10.19
CA PHE A 46 -10.16 5.43 -8.86
C PHE A 46 -9.60 4.48 -7.80
N ASN A 47 -9.15 3.29 -8.21
CA ASN A 47 -8.47 2.34 -7.33
C ASN A 47 -7.14 2.88 -6.80
N LEU A 48 -6.47 3.79 -7.51
CA LEU A 48 -5.28 4.49 -6.98
C LEU A 48 -5.61 5.22 -5.67
N PHE A 49 -6.72 5.96 -5.65
CA PHE A 49 -7.14 6.67 -4.45
C PHE A 49 -7.70 5.73 -3.39
N ARG A 50 -8.38 4.65 -3.77
CA ARG A 50 -8.87 3.63 -2.84
C ARG A 50 -7.69 3.00 -2.07
N ASN A 51 -6.68 2.55 -2.80
CA ASN A 51 -5.52 1.83 -2.27
C ASN A 51 -4.54 2.76 -1.53
N SER A 52 -4.62 4.08 -1.73
CA SER A 52 -3.76 5.06 -1.07
C SER A 52 -4.52 6.03 -0.15
N SER A 53 -5.78 5.73 0.18
CA SER A 53 -6.63 6.59 1.01
C SER A 53 -6.07 6.80 2.42
N PHE A 54 -5.70 5.72 3.11
CA PHE A 54 -5.06 5.76 4.43
C PHE A 54 -3.70 6.48 4.40
N LEU A 55 -2.91 6.30 3.34
CA LEU A 55 -1.65 7.00 3.12
C LEU A 55 -1.89 8.51 2.96
N LEU A 56 -2.89 8.92 2.18
CA LEU A 56 -3.25 10.32 2.01
C LEU A 56 -3.70 10.97 3.33
N ILE A 57 -4.54 10.29 4.10
CA ILE A 57 -5.01 10.77 5.41
C ILE A 57 -3.81 11.04 6.33
N SER A 58 -2.89 10.07 6.46
CA SER A 58 -1.70 10.23 7.29
C SER A 58 -0.76 11.32 6.77
N ALA A 59 -0.59 11.42 5.44
CA ALA A 59 0.26 12.42 4.81
C ALA A 59 -0.27 13.85 4.99
N ILE A 60 -1.59 14.05 5.04
CA ILE A 60 -2.19 15.36 5.36
C ILE A 60 -1.75 15.82 6.76
N GLY A 61 -1.85 14.95 7.77
CA GLY A 61 -1.36 15.26 9.13
C GLY A 61 0.14 15.57 9.16
N MET A 62 0.93 14.70 8.52
CA MET A 62 2.38 14.85 8.46
C MET A 62 2.80 16.14 7.75
N THR A 63 2.01 16.62 6.78
CA THR A 63 2.27 17.91 6.12
C THR A 63 2.32 19.07 7.11
N PHE A 64 1.41 19.12 8.10
CA PHE A 64 1.46 20.17 9.12
C PHE A 64 2.68 20.03 10.02
N VAL A 65 3.07 18.81 10.37
CA VAL A 65 4.28 18.54 11.17
C VAL A 65 5.52 19.05 10.44
N ILE A 66 5.71 18.65 9.18
CA ILE A 66 6.85 19.09 8.37
C ILE A 66 6.82 20.60 8.14
N LEU A 67 5.64 21.20 7.93
CA LEU A 67 5.51 22.66 7.79
C LEU A 67 6.02 23.41 9.02
N THR A 68 5.87 22.87 10.23
CA THR A 68 6.46 23.45 11.46
C THR A 68 7.95 23.14 11.66
N GLY A 69 8.58 22.37 10.76
CA GLY A 69 9.97 21.93 10.85
C GLY A 69 10.17 20.68 11.72
N GLY A 70 9.11 19.93 12.00
CA GLY A 70 9.18 18.66 12.73
C GLY A 70 9.19 17.43 11.82
N ILE A 71 9.50 16.28 12.41
CA ILE A 71 9.31 14.97 11.79
C ILE A 71 8.63 14.07 12.83
N ASP A 72 7.54 13.43 12.44
CA ASP A 72 6.79 12.49 13.28
C ASP A 72 6.87 11.07 12.72
N LEU A 73 7.66 10.23 13.38
CA LEU A 73 7.84 8.82 13.04
C LEU A 73 6.77 7.93 13.67
N SER A 74 5.98 8.43 14.63
CA SER A 74 5.01 7.62 15.37
C SER A 74 3.80 7.19 14.54
N VAL A 75 3.60 7.80 13.37
CA VAL A 75 2.43 7.59 12.50
C VAL A 75 2.19 6.10 12.18
N SER A 76 3.23 5.31 11.91
CA SER A 76 3.08 3.88 11.63
C SER A 76 2.67 3.07 12.86
N GLY A 77 3.28 3.36 14.01
CA GLY A 77 2.92 2.73 15.28
C GLY A 77 1.47 3.04 15.69
N VAL A 78 1.03 4.29 15.54
CA VAL A 78 -0.35 4.70 15.85
C VAL A 78 -1.36 4.08 14.87
N VAL A 79 -1.02 4.01 13.58
CA VAL A 79 -1.84 3.31 12.57
C VAL A 79 -1.99 1.83 12.92
N ALA A 80 -0.88 1.13 13.23
CA ALA A 80 -0.92 -0.28 13.62
C ALA A 80 -1.76 -0.49 14.90
N LEU A 81 -1.52 0.33 15.93
CA LEU A 81 -2.22 0.26 17.21
C LEU A 81 -3.73 0.46 17.05
N THR A 82 -4.14 1.49 16.30
CA THR A 82 -5.55 1.76 16.05
C THR A 82 -6.21 0.68 15.21
N THR A 83 -5.48 0.05 14.29
CA THR A 83 -6.00 -1.07 13.49
C THR A 83 -6.25 -2.31 14.36
N VAL A 84 -5.26 -2.75 15.16
CA VAL A 84 -5.42 -3.96 16.01
C VAL A 84 -6.41 -3.73 17.15
N ALA A 85 -6.40 -2.56 17.78
CA ALA A 85 -7.36 -2.21 18.83
C ALA A 85 -8.79 -2.15 18.29
N THR A 86 -8.99 -1.63 17.07
CA THR A 86 -10.29 -1.67 16.39
C THR A 86 -10.76 -3.11 16.19
N ALA A 87 -9.89 -3.97 15.65
CA ALA A 87 -10.25 -5.35 15.38
C ALA A 87 -10.63 -6.13 16.64
N VAL A 88 -9.87 -5.95 17.72
CA VAL A 88 -10.14 -6.62 19.00
C VAL A 88 -11.42 -6.11 19.65
N LEU A 89 -11.64 -4.78 19.72
CA LEU A 89 -12.87 -4.26 20.32
C LEU A 89 -14.13 -4.67 19.54
N LEU A 90 -14.05 -4.72 18.20
CA LEU A 90 -15.16 -5.21 17.39
C LEU A 90 -15.42 -6.70 17.58
N ARG A 91 -14.36 -7.52 17.73
CA ARG A 91 -14.48 -8.94 18.05
C ARG A 91 -15.15 -9.16 19.41
N GLU A 92 -14.82 -8.33 20.40
CA GLU A 92 -15.47 -8.30 21.72
C GLU A 92 -16.91 -7.75 21.68
N GLY A 93 -17.45 -7.44 20.50
CA GLY A 93 -18.84 -7.02 20.32
C GLY A 93 -19.12 -5.55 20.65
N TRP A 94 -18.09 -4.71 20.78
CA TRP A 94 -18.28 -3.28 21.04
C TRP A 94 -19.00 -2.59 19.87
N ASN A 95 -19.78 -1.57 20.19
CA ASN A 95 -20.48 -0.78 19.18
C ASN A 95 -19.46 -0.10 18.22
N PRO A 96 -19.56 -0.31 16.89
CA PRO A 96 -18.61 0.22 15.92
C PRO A 96 -18.39 1.73 15.98
N TRP A 97 -19.45 2.50 16.24
CA TRP A 97 -19.36 3.96 16.34
C TRP A 97 -18.58 4.41 17.57
N VAL A 98 -18.72 3.67 18.67
CA VAL A 98 -17.94 3.90 19.90
C VAL A 98 -16.48 3.57 19.65
N VAL A 99 -16.20 2.46 18.97
CA VAL A 99 -14.82 2.08 18.59
C VAL A 99 -14.17 3.17 17.74
N ILE A 100 -14.85 3.66 16.70
CA ILE A 100 -14.35 4.76 15.86
C ILE A 100 -14.00 5.99 16.71
N LEU A 101 -14.91 6.41 17.59
CA LEU A 101 -14.68 7.57 18.45
C LEU A 101 -13.48 7.34 19.38
N LEU A 102 -13.38 6.17 20.01
CA LEU A 102 -12.27 5.81 20.91
C LEU A 102 -10.92 5.82 20.18
N MET A 103 -10.85 5.29 18.95
CA MET A 103 -9.61 5.30 18.19
C MET A 103 -9.16 6.71 17.82
N LEU A 104 -10.10 7.58 17.43
CA LEU A 104 -9.78 8.99 17.12
C LEU A 104 -9.30 9.74 18.38
N LEU A 105 -9.95 9.52 19.53
CA LEU A 105 -9.52 10.08 20.82
C LEU A 105 -8.14 9.54 21.24
N MET A 106 -7.88 8.25 21.06
CA MET A 106 -6.60 7.63 21.36
C MET A 106 -5.47 8.21 20.50
N GLY A 107 -5.70 8.37 19.19
CA GLY A 107 -4.73 9.01 18.29
C GLY A 107 -4.43 10.45 18.69
N MET A 108 -5.46 11.25 18.99
CA MET A 108 -5.28 12.61 19.50
C MET A 108 -4.53 12.65 20.82
N ALA A 109 -4.83 11.74 21.76
CA ALA A 109 -4.16 11.67 23.05
C ALA A 109 -2.67 11.35 22.89
N LEU A 110 -2.31 10.35 22.08
CA LEU A 110 -0.92 10.00 21.79
C LEU A 110 -0.19 11.16 21.11
N GLY A 111 -0.81 11.80 20.11
CA GLY A 111 -0.25 12.98 19.45
C GLY A 111 -0.05 14.16 20.41
N ALA A 112 -0.99 14.40 21.33
CA ALA A 112 -0.88 15.44 22.35
C ALA A 112 0.20 15.14 23.40
N ILE A 113 0.37 13.86 23.78
CA ILE A 113 1.45 13.41 24.65
C ILE A 113 2.79 13.70 23.98
N MET A 114 3.01 13.24 22.75
CA MET A 114 4.26 13.50 22.02
C MET A 114 4.49 15.00 21.81
N GLY A 115 3.45 15.74 21.44
CA GLY A 115 3.49 17.21 21.36
C GLY A 115 3.93 17.85 22.68
N THR A 116 3.51 17.31 23.83
CA THR A 116 3.89 17.82 25.16
C THR A 116 5.39 17.64 25.42
N PHE A 117 5.95 16.46 25.11
CA PHE A 117 7.39 16.21 25.21
C PHE A 117 8.18 17.17 24.31
N ILE A 118 7.69 17.41 23.09
CA ILE A 118 8.37 18.27 22.12
C ILE A 118 8.32 19.74 22.56
N VAL A 119 7.16 20.22 23.00
CA VAL A 119 6.94 21.65 23.30
C VAL A 119 7.40 22.02 24.70
N ARG A 120 7.02 21.26 25.73
CA ARG A 120 7.33 21.59 27.13
C ARG A 120 8.69 21.09 27.57
N LEU A 121 9.02 19.85 27.21
CA LEU A 121 10.30 19.23 27.61
C LEU A 121 11.42 19.51 26.59
N LYS A 122 11.10 20.19 25.47
CA LYS A 122 12.06 20.59 24.42
C LYS A 122 12.84 19.40 23.85
N VAL A 123 12.22 18.21 23.85
CA VAL A 123 12.78 17.02 23.20
C VAL A 123 12.71 17.20 21.68
N GLN A 124 13.74 16.75 20.96
CA GLN A 124 13.72 16.80 19.50
C GLN A 124 12.56 15.97 18.93
N PRO A 125 11.78 16.49 17.97
CA PRO A 125 10.59 15.82 17.44
C PRO A 125 10.76 14.36 17.03
N PHE A 126 11.83 14.05 16.28
CA PHE A 126 12.04 12.70 15.79
C PHE A 126 12.30 11.70 16.94
N ILE A 127 12.97 12.13 18.03
CA ILE A 127 13.26 11.26 19.18
C ILE A 127 11.98 10.95 19.95
N ALA A 128 11.20 11.99 20.27
CA ALA A 128 9.93 11.82 20.99
C ALA A 128 8.99 10.90 20.20
N THR A 129 8.90 11.10 18.89
CA THR A 129 7.99 10.32 18.03
C THR A 129 8.52 8.92 17.71
N LEU A 130 9.85 8.72 17.64
CA LEU A 130 10.44 7.37 17.57
C LEU A 130 10.15 6.55 18.82
N ALA A 131 10.32 7.14 20.01
CA ALA A 131 9.94 6.50 21.27
C ALA A 131 8.43 6.20 21.31
N GLY A 132 7.60 7.14 20.83
CA GLY A 132 6.17 6.94 20.68
C GLY A 132 5.79 5.82 19.73
N MET A 133 6.50 5.67 18.62
CA MET A 133 6.33 4.58 17.66
C MET A 133 6.57 3.23 18.34
N TRP A 134 7.69 3.07 19.06
CA TRP A 134 8.02 1.83 19.76
C TRP A 134 7.00 1.52 20.85
N PHE A 135 6.57 2.52 21.60
CA PHE A 135 5.50 2.36 22.59
C PHE A 135 4.20 1.88 21.93
N ALA A 136 3.72 2.58 20.90
CA ALA A 136 2.48 2.20 20.21
C ALA A 136 2.56 0.81 19.57
N ARG A 137 3.71 0.47 18.97
CA ARG A 137 4.01 -0.86 18.40
C ARG A 137 4.02 -1.94 19.48
N GLY A 138 4.67 -1.70 20.61
CA GLY A 138 4.70 -2.63 21.75
C GLY A 138 3.31 -2.86 22.34
N MET A 139 2.51 -1.79 22.44
CA MET A 139 1.10 -1.89 22.88
C MET A 139 0.25 -2.74 21.94
N CYS A 140 0.59 -2.86 20.65
CA CYS A 140 -0.13 -3.75 19.74
C CYS A 140 -0.06 -5.20 20.20
N PHE A 141 1.14 -5.67 20.56
CA PHE A 141 1.37 -7.05 21.02
C PHE A 141 0.89 -7.29 22.45
N PHE A 142 0.77 -6.23 23.25
CA PHE A 142 0.04 -6.33 24.52
C PHE A 142 -1.47 -6.57 24.33
N ILE A 143 -2.04 -6.05 23.24
CA ILE A 143 -3.47 -6.22 22.91
C ILE A 143 -3.71 -7.57 22.22
N SER A 144 -2.90 -7.92 21.22
CA SER A 144 -2.99 -9.21 20.54
C SER A 144 -1.70 -9.57 19.80
N ASP A 145 -1.21 -10.79 20.02
CA ASP A 145 -0.06 -11.34 19.30
C ASP A 145 -0.40 -11.84 17.89
N ASN A 146 -1.68 -12.19 17.67
CA ASN A 146 -2.15 -12.78 16.42
C ASN A 146 -2.98 -11.78 15.61
N ALA A 147 -3.09 -12.02 14.30
CA ALA A 147 -3.98 -11.24 13.45
C ALA A 147 -5.44 -11.49 13.84
N VAL A 148 -6.22 -10.42 13.96
CA VAL A 148 -7.64 -10.47 14.29
C VAL A 148 -8.47 -10.02 13.10
N ALA A 149 -9.33 -10.89 12.58
CA ALA A 149 -10.24 -10.56 11.50
C ALA A 149 -11.37 -9.63 11.99
N ILE A 150 -11.80 -8.71 11.12
CA ILE A 150 -12.90 -7.77 11.40
C ILE A 150 -14.14 -8.28 10.66
N ASP A 151 -14.99 -9.02 11.37
CA ASP A 151 -16.31 -9.40 10.87
C ASP A 151 -17.41 -8.57 11.54
N ASN A 152 -17.58 -7.34 11.06
CA ASN A 152 -18.65 -6.47 11.55
C ASN A 152 -19.41 -5.83 10.40
N ARG A 153 -20.74 -5.97 10.41
CA ARG A 153 -21.63 -5.42 9.37
C ARG A 153 -21.40 -3.93 9.09
N THR A 154 -21.14 -3.11 10.11
CA THR A 154 -20.94 -1.66 9.92
C THR A 154 -19.62 -1.37 9.21
N PHE A 155 -18.55 -2.07 9.59
CA PHE A 155 -17.25 -1.95 8.92
C PHE A 155 -17.30 -2.49 7.49
N GLN A 156 -18.02 -3.58 7.24
CA GLN A 156 -18.25 -4.07 5.89
C GLN A 156 -19.02 -3.05 5.03
N ILE A 157 -20.06 -2.42 5.58
CA ILE A 157 -20.79 -1.34 4.88
C ILE A 157 -19.82 -0.19 4.59
N LEU A 158 -19.07 0.28 5.58
CA LEU A 158 -18.11 1.39 5.40
C LEU A 158 -17.01 1.07 4.39
N GLY A 159 -16.49 -0.16 4.35
CA GLY A 159 -15.42 -0.57 3.44
C GLY A 159 -15.89 -0.90 2.03
N LYS A 160 -17.06 -1.56 1.88
CA LYS A 160 -17.55 -2.14 0.63
C LYS A 160 -18.59 -1.28 -0.10
N THR A 161 -19.14 -0.24 0.53
CA THR A 161 -20.09 0.66 -0.14
C THR A 161 -19.45 1.36 -1.34
N LYS A 162 -20.11 1.23 -2.49
CA LYS A 162 -19.71 1.82 -3.76
C LYS A 162 -20.54 3.07 -4.02
N ILE A 163 -19.91 4.24 -3.96
CA ILE A 163 -20.55 5.51 -4.30
C ILE A 163 -20.33 5.76 -5.79
N LEU A 164 -21.42 5.75 -6.54
CA LEU A 164 -21.43 5.99 -7.98
C LEU A 164 -21.31 7.49 -8.26
N ILE A 165 -20.47 7.89 -9.23
CA ILE A 165 -20.31 9.31 -9.58
C ILE A 165 -21.35 9.68 -10.64
N PRO A 166 -22.24 10.67 -10.37
CA PRO A 166 -23.20 11.16 -11.36
C PRO A 166 -22.51 11.65 -12.63
N GLY A 167 -23.04 11.27 -13.80
CA GLY A 167 -22.48 11.60 -15.11
C GLY A 167 -21.52 10.55 -15.67
N LEU A 168 -20.58 10.04 -14.87
CA LEU A 168 -19.72 8.91 -15.29
C LEU A 168 -20.49 7.60 -15.39
N THR A 169 -21.56 7.45 -14.60
CA THR A 169 -22.48 6.31 -14.63
C THR A 169 -23.25 6.21 -15.93
N GLU A 170 -23.73 7.35 -16.44
CA GLU A 170 -24.49 7.43 -17.70
C GLU A 170 -23.57 7.19 -18.90
N LEU A 171 -22.35 7.75 -18.85
CA LEU A 171 -21.29 7.49 -19.84
C LEU A 171 -20.87 6.01 -19.86
N ALA A 172 -20.72 5.37 -18.70
CA ALA A 172 -20.40 3.95 -18.62
C ALA A 172 -21.57 3.07 -19.12
N ALA A 173 -22.80 3.41 -18.74
CA ALA A 173 -24.00 2.74 -19.24
C ALA A 173 -24.14 2.85 -20.77
N SER A 174 -23.79 4.01 -21.35
CA SER A 174 -23.80 4.20 -22.82
C SER A 174 -22.73 3.37 -23.56
N ARG A 175 -21.68 2.93 -22.85
CA ARG A 175 -20.59 2.08 -23.39
C ARG A 175 -20.74 0.61 -23.04
N GLY A 176 -21.77 0.23 -22.28
CA GLY A 176 -21.95 -1.15 -21.78
C GLY A 176 -20.90 -1.57 -20.74
N GLU A 177 -20.18 -0.62 -20.13
CA GLU A 177 -19.14 -0.88 -19.13
C GLU A 177 -19.69 -0.69 -17.70
N PRO A 178 -19.16 -1.42 -16.70
CA PRO A 178 -19.55 -1.21 -15.30
C PRO A 178 -19.19 0.20 -14.85
N ALA A 179 -20.15 0.86 -14.20
CA ALA A 179 -19.99 2.25 -13.76
C ALA A 179 -18.83 2.38 -12.74
N PRO A 180 -17.91 3.33 -12.94
CA PRO A 180 -16.85 3.57 -11.97
C PRO A 180 -17.43 4.08 -10.65
N TYR A 181 -16.81 3.66 -9.55
CA TYR A 181 -17.25 3.97 -8.19
C TYR A 181 -16.10 4.42 -7.30
N VAL A 182 -16.47 5.18 -6.26
CA VAL A 182 -15.58 5.66 -5.21
C VAL A 182 -15.99 5.03 -3.88
N SER A 183 -15.01 4.55 -3.12
CA SER A 183 -15.25 3.98 -1.79
C SER A 183 -15.33 5.08 -0.71
N ILE A 184 -16.05 4.83 0.38
CA ILE A 184 -16.19 5.78 1.50
C ILE A 184 -14.83 6.26 2.06
N PRO A 185 -13.79 5.41 2.25
CA PRO A 185 -12.48 5.87 2.71
C PRO A 185 -11.86 6.97 1.84
N VAL A 186 -12.10 6.92 0.52
CA VAL A 186 -11.64 7.96 -0.41
C VAL A 186 -12.38 9.27 -0.15
N VAL A 187 -13.69 9.22 0.02
CA VAL A 187 -14.50 10.41 0.35
C VAL A 187 -14.03 11.03 1.66
N VAL A 188 -13.77 10.22 2.68
CA VAL A 188 -13.21 10.68 3.97
C VAL A 188 -11.85 11.34 3.77
N ALA A 189 -10.95 10.73 2.99
CA ALA A 189 -9.62 11.29 2.70
C ALA A 189 -9.69 12.65 1.98
N PHE A 190 -10.54 12.77 0.96
CA PHE A 190 -10.73 14.04 0.24
C PHE A 190 -11.45 15.09 1.10
N THR A 191 -12.42 14.70 1.91
CA THR A 191 -13.07 15.61 2.87
C THR A 191 -12.05 16.17 3.84
N LEU A 192 -11.19 15.32 4.40
CA LEU A 192 -10.10 15.74 5.27
C LEU A 192 -9.11 16.66 4.53
N LEU A 193 -8.78 16.36 3.26
CA LEU A 193 -7.91 17.21 2.44
C LEU A 193 -8.48 18.62 2.29
N PHE A 194 -9.78 18.75 1.97
CA PHE A 194 -10.42 20.06 1.83
C PHE A 194 -10.50 20.80 3.16
N VAL A 195 -10.81 20.11 4.26
CA VAL A 195 -10.78 20.69 5.61
C VAL A 195 -9.37 21.16 5.96
N ALA A 196 -8.36 20.34 5.70
CA ALA A 196 -6.95 20.68 5.93
C ALA A 196 -6.49 21.88 5.08
N LEU A 197 -6.92 21.97 3.83
CA LEU A 197 -6.65 23.13 2.96
C LEU A 197 -7.28 24.40 3.52
N TYR A 198 -8.53 24.31 3.97
CA TYR A 198 -9.21 25.43 4.61
C TYR A 198 -8.44 25.88 5.87
N ILE A 199 -8.08 24.93 6.73
CA ILE A 199 -7.31 25.19 7.95
C ILE A 199 -5.95 25.82 7.61
N ALA A 200 -5.21 25.28 6.64
CA ALA A 200 -3.87 25.74 6.30
C ALA A 200 -3.84 27.15 5.70
N HIS A 201 -4.79 27.49 4.82
CA HIS A 201 -4.73 28.73 4.04
C HIS A 201 -5.66 29.83 4.54
N TYR A 202 -6.76 29.50 5.21
CA TYR A 202 -7.80 30.47 5.57
C TYR A 202 -7.91 30.74 7.07
N THR A 203 -7.17 30.02 7.93
CA THR A 203 -7.24 30.23 9.40
C THR A 203 -6.00 30.93 9.97
N ARG A 204 -6.13 31.47 11.18
CA ARG A 204 -4.98 31.99 11.97
C ARG A 204 -4.01 30.87 12.33
N PHE A 205 -4.51 29.66 12.61
CA PHE A 205 -3.69 28.51 12.93
C PHE A 205 -2.74 28.18 11.76
N GLY A 206 -3.26 28.06 10.54
CA GLY A 206 -2.45 27.81 9.35
C GLY A 206 -1.36 28.87 9.13
N ARG A 207 -1.70 30.16 9.24
CA ARG A 207 -0.71 31.24 9.14
C ARG A 207 0.42 31.12 10.18
N THR A 208 0.08 30.75 11.41
CA THR A 208 1.08 30.52 12.47
C THR A 208 1.94 29.29 12.17
N VAL A 209 1.36 28.20 11.65
CA VAL A 209 2.11 26.99 11.22
C VAL A 209 3.18 27.35 10.20
N TYR A 210 2.83 28.10 9.15
CA TYR A 210 3.78 28.57 8.14
C TYR A 210 4.83 29.54 8.69
N ALA A 211 4.47 30.37 9.68
CA ALA A 211 5.40 31.33 10.29
C ALA A 211 6.42 30.67 11.24
N ILE A 212 6.09 29.54 11.85
CA ILE A 212 7.00 28.79 12.73
C ILE A 212 8.11 28.11 11.93
N GLY A 213 7.78 27.53 10.77
CA GLY A 213 8.73 26.76 9.97
C GLY A 213 9.74 27.60 9.19
N GLY A 214 10.86 26.98 8.82
CA GLY A 214 11.94 27.58 8.02
C GLY A 214 13.18 27.98 8.83
N ASN A 215 14.30 28.18 8.11
CA ASN A 215 15.61 28.58 8.66
C ASN A 215 16.08 27.74 9.87
N GLU A 216 15.94 26.40 9.81
CA GLU A 216 16.44 25.46 10.84
C GLU A 216 16.02 25.84 12.27
N GLY A 217 14.77 26.28 12.46
CA GLY A 217 14.21 26.63 13.77
C GLY A 217 14.47 28.07 14.23
N ARG A 218 15.23 28.89 13.49
CA ARG A 218 15.42 30.32 13.82
C ARG A 218 14.14 31.14 13.66
N ASN A 219 13.27 30.74 12.74
CA ASN A 219 11.97 31.38 12.55
C ASN A 219 11.04 31.18 13.75
N GLU A 220 11.22 30.09 14.50
CA GLU A 220 10.44 29.84 15.70
C GLU A 220 10.64 30.93 16.75
N GLN A 221 11.91 31.33 17.00
CA GLN A 221 12.23 32.40 17.93
C GLN A 221 11.64 33.74 17.45
N SER A 222 11.72 34.00 16.14
CA SER A 222 11.15 35.20 15.52
C SER A 222 9.62 35.24 15.67
N ALA A 223 8.94 34.10 15.46
CA ALA A 223 7.50 33.98 15.65
C ALA A 223 7.07 34.21 17.11
N ARG A 224 7.86 33.73 18.08
CA ARG A 224 7.64 34.00 19.51
C ARG A 224 7.78 35.49 19.83
N LEU A 225 8.80 36.16 19.30
CA LEU A 225 9.01 37.61 19.49
C LEU A 225 7.91 38.45 18.83
N MET A 226 7.29 37.94 17.75
CA MET A 226 6.11 38.55 17.11
C MET A 226 4.79 38.24 17.84
N GLY A 227 4.82 37.59 19.00
CA GLY A 227 3.64 37.31 19.84
C GLY A 227 2.74 36.18 19.33
N LEU A 228 3.21 35.35 18.39
CA LEU A 228 2.44 34.22 17.91
C LEU A 228 2.42 33.07 18.94
N PRO A 229 1.31 32.32 19.07
CA PRO A 229 1.18 31.24 20.04
C PRO A 229 1.89 29.97 19.57
N VAL A 230 3.23 30.01 19.50
CA VAL A 230 4.07 28.93 18.94
C VAL A 230 3.84 27.60 19.64
N ASP A 231 3.92 27.59 20.98
CA ASP A 231 3.81 26.36 21.78
C ASP A 231 2.44 25.69 21.60
N ARG A 232 1.36 26.48 21.65
CA ARG A 232 -0.01 25.97 21.43
C ARG A 232 -0.18 25.45 19.99
N THR A 233 0.41 26.12 19.01
CA THR A 233 0.31 25.72 17.60
C THR A 233 1.01 24.38 17.38
N LYS A 234 2.23 24.20 17.91
CA LYS A 234 2.94 22.92 17.82
C LYS A 234 2.18 21.79 18.51
N MET A 235 1.64 22.03 19.71
CA MET A 235 0.78 21.05 20.40
C MET A 235 -0.39 20.59 19.53
N LEU A 236 -1.11 21.54 18.93
CA LEU A 236 -2.24 21.25 18.05
C LEU A 236 -1.82 20.52 16.76
N VAL A 237 -0.64 20.83 16.21
CA VAL A 237 -0.11 20.15 15.02
C VAL A 237 0.13 18.66 15.29
N TYR A 238 0.81 18.29 16.39
CA TYR A 238 1.03 16.88 16.73
C TYR A 238 -0.27 16.17 17.15
N THR A 239 -1.18 16.88 17.82
CA THR A 239 -2.51 16.34 18.14
C THR A 239 -3.31 16.04 16.88
N PHE A 240 -3.31 16.96 15.90
CA PHE A 240 -3.95 16.77 14.60
C PHE A 240 -3.29 15.65 13.80
N ASN A 241 -1.96 15.52 13.85
CA ASN A 241 -1.28 14.39 13.21
C ASN A 241 -1.66 13.04 13.86
N GLY A 242 -1.82 13.00 15.18
CA GLY A 242 -2.33 11.84 15.91
C GLY A 242 -3.77 11.48 15.50
N PHE A 243 -4.64 12.48 15.33
CA PHE A 243 -5.99 12.28 14.76
C PHE A 243 -5.93 11.68 13.35
N CYS A 244 -5.12 12.26 12.46
CA CYS A 244 -4.95 11.76 11.10
C CYS A 244 -4.40 10.33 11.09
N SER A 245 -3.44 10.01 11.95
CA SER A 245 -2.86 8.67 12.06
C SER A 245 -3.89 7.64 12.53
N ALA A 246 -4.73 7.99 13.50
CA ALA A 246 -5.83 7.10 13.92
C ALA A 246 -6.91 6.94 12.85
N LEU A 247 -7.27 8.01 12.15
CA LEU A 247 -8.21 7.93 11.04
C LEU A 247 -7.64 7.11 9.86
N ALA A 248 -6.33 7.21 9.62
CA ALA A 248 -5.62 6.39 8.65
C ALA A 248 -5.62 4.91 9.06
N GLY A 249 -5.42 4.58 10.35
CA GLY A 249 -5.54 3.21 10.87
C GLY A 249 -6.95 2.63 10.76
N LEU A 250 -7.99 3.42 11.08
CA LEU A 250 -9.38 3.04 10.81
C LEU A 250 -9.62 2.79 9.32
N SER A 251 -9.16 3.70 8.44
CA SER A 251 -9.25 3.54 7.00
C SER A 251 -8.48 2.31 6.48
N PHE A 252 -7.34 1.98 7.10
CA PHE A 252 -6.53 0.83 6.76
C PHE A 252 -7.21 -0.47 7.21
N SER A 253 -7.82 -0.48 8.40
CA SER A 253 -8.63 -1.61 8.88
C SER A 253 -9.81 -1.93 7.97
N LEU A 254 -10.45 -0.91 7.38
CA LEU A 254 -11.52 -1.07 6.38
C LEU A 254 -11.02 -1.57 5.02
N PHE A 255 -9.72 -1.44 4.74
CA PHE A 255 -9.11 -1.91 3.50
C PHE A 255 -8.65 -3.37 3.61
N VAL A 256 -8.12 -3.76 4.76
CA VAL A 256 -7.54 -5.10 5.00
C VAL A 256 -8.53 -6.06 5.71
N ASP A 257 -9.66 -5.56 6.23
CA ASP A 257 -10.68 -6.31 6.98
C ASP A 257 -10.09 -7.13 8.16
N SER A 258 -8.97 -6.67 8.71
CA SER A 258 -8.28 -7.29 9.86
C SER A 258 -7.35 -6.29 10.54
N GLY A 259 -6.89 -6.64 11.75
CA GLY A 259 -5.93 -5.86 12.52
C GLY A 259 -4.81 -6.73 13.07
N HIS A 260 -3.56 -6.25 12.93
CA HIS A 260 -2.38 -6.94 13.43
C HIS A 260 -1.28 -5.94 13.82
N GLY A 261 -0.51 -6.28 14.85
CA GLY A 261 0.57 -5.41 15.36
C GLY A 261 1.73 -5.20 14.39
N LEU A 262 1.93 -6.10 13.41
CA LEU A 262 2.99 -5.95 12.40
C LEU A 262 2.64 -5.05 11.22
N TYR A 263 1.38 -4.62 11.07
CA TYR A 263 0.96 -3.79 9.94
C TYR A 263 1.68 -2.44 9.86
N ALA A 264 1.66 -1.84 8.67
CA ALA A 264 2.30 -0.55 8.38
C ALA A 264 3.84 -0.47 8.66
N PRO A 265 4.66 -1.51 8.39
CA PRO A 265 6.11 -1.40 8.58
C PRO A 265 6.71 -0.42 7.55
N GLY A 266 7.48 0.57 8.01
CA GLY A 266 8.09 1.58 7.14
C GLY A 266 7.07 2.56 6.53
N PHE A 267 5.81 2.53 6.98
CA PHE A 267 4.75 3.42 6.49
C PHE A 267 5.06 4.89 6.78
N GLU A 268 5.72 5.18 7.89
CA GLU A 268 6.20 6.51 8.23
C GLU A 268 7.13 7.11 7.16
N LEU A 269 7.96 6.28 6.53
CA LEU A 269 8.87 6.71 5.47
C LEU A 269 8.10 6.99 4.16
N ASP A 270 7.12 6.16 3.82
CA ASP A 270 6.25 6.39 2.65
C ASP A 270 5.42 7.68 2.81
N VAL A 271 4.93 7.94 4.03
CA VAL A 271 4.19 9.16 4.39
C VAL A 271 5.09 10.39 4.22
N ILE A 272 6.31 10.37 4.78
CA ILE A 272 7.27 11.47 4.65
C ILE A 272 7.66 11.68 3.18
N ALA A 273 7.98 10.60 2.46
CA ALA A 273 8.32 10.66 1.05
C ALA A 273 7.20 11.28 0.21
N SER A 274 5.94 10.91 0.48
CA SER A 274 4.77 11.49 -0.18
C SER A 274 4.65 12.99 0.05
N VAL A 275 4.82 13.45 1.29
CA VAL A 275 4.71 14.88 1.63
C VAL A 275 5.85 15.69 1.02
N VAL A 276 7.07 15.15 1.07
CA VAL A 276 8.26 15.78 0.49
C VAL A 276 8.13 15.85 -1.03
N MET A 277 7.77 14.75 -1.71
CA MET A 277 7.45 14.75 -3.14
C MET A 277 6.30 15.69 -3.47
N GLY A 278 5.31 15.83 -2.58
CA GLY A 278 4.25 16.81 -2.73
C GLY A 278 4.71 18.27 -2.76
N GLY A 279 5.98 18.54 -2.40
CA GLY A 279 6.60 19.86 -2.49
C GLY A 279 6.75 20.58 -1.15
N THR A 280 6.52 19.90 -0.03
CA THR A 280 6.75 20.47 1.30
C THR A 280 8.22 20.33 1.66
N MET A 281 8.84 21.43 2.06
CA MET A 281 10.26 21.48 2.42
C MET A 281 10.48 20.86 3.81
N LEU A 282 11.47 19.97 3.94
CA LEU A 282 11.84 19.37 5.24
C LEU A 282 12.28 20.40 6.29
N THR A 283 12.78 21.56 5.85
CA THR A 283 13.14 22.67 6.74
C THR A 283 11.92 23.44 7.28
N GLY A 284 10.72 23.14 6.79
CA GLY A 284 9.46 23.80 7.15
C GLY A 284 9.25 25.18 6.51
N GLY A 285 8.08 25.77 6.77
CA GLY A 285 7.72 27.13 6.36
C GLY A 285 7.36 27.30 4.87
N ALA A 286 7.60 26.28 4.04
CA ALA A 286 7.25 26.28 2.63
C ALA A 286 6.68 24.93 2.20
N GLY A 287 5.51 24.96 1.58
CA GLY A 287 4.77 23.77 1.12
C GLY A 287 3.30 24.10 0.88
N TYR A 288 2.58 23.21 0.22
CA TYR A 288 1.15 23.38 -0.03
C TYR A 288 0.45 22.05 0.25
N VAL A 289 -0.60 22.06 1.08
CA VAL A 289 -1.28 20.82 1.53
C VAL A 289 -1.86 20.04 0.35
N PHE A 290 -2.31 20.73 -0.71
CA PHE A 290 -2.80 20.07 -1.92
C PHE A 290 -1.69 19.34 -2.68
N GLY A 291 -0.43 19.76 -2.52
CA GLY A 291 0.72 19.09 -3.12
C GLY A 291 0.92 17.67 -2.60
N THR A 292 0.57 17.43 -1.34
CA THR A 292 0.63 16.10 -0.71
C THR A 292 -0.21 15.07 -1.46
N LEU A 293 -1.37 15.46 -2.00
CA LEU A 293 -2.20 14.59 -2.85
C LEU A 293 -1.40 14.05 -4.05
N PHE A 294 -0.66 14.93 -4.74
CA PHE A 294 0.13 14.54 -5.90
C PHE A 294 1.34 13.69 -5.53
N GLY A 295 1.96 13.94 -4.38
CA GLY A 295 3.03 13.08 -3.87
C GLY A 295 2.54 11.65 -3.58
N VAL A 296 1.37 11.52 -2.94
CA VAL A 296 0.71 10.21 -2.74
C VAL A 296 0.33 9.58 -4.08
N MET A 297 -0.14 10.38 -5.04
CA MET A 297 -0.50 9.88 -6.37
C MET A 297 0.73 9.36 -7.14
N VAL A 298 1.91 9.98 -7.00
CA VAL A 298 3.17 9.44 -7.56
C VAL A 298 3.45 8.05 -7.00
N LEU A 299 3.31 7.86 -5.68
CA LEU A 299 3.47 6.54 -5.06
C LEU A 299 2.43 5.54 -5.58
N ALA A 300 1.15 5.92 -5.61
CA ALA A 300 0.06 5.07 -6.07
C ALA A 300 0.23 4.63 -7.53
N VAL A 301 0.60 5.55 -8.42
CA VAL A 301 0.85 5.26 -9.84
C VAL A 301 2.06 4.35 -10.00
N THR A 302 3.13 4.60 -9.25
CA THR A 302 4.34 3.76 -9.29
C THR A 302 4.01 2.32 -8.87
N GLN A 303 3.26 2.15 -7.77
CA GLN A 303 2.84 0.85 -7.29
C GLN A 303 1.93 0.14 -8.30
N ALA A 304 0.98 0.87 -8.91
CA ALA A 304 0.11 0.32 -9.95
C ALA A 304 0.92 -0.16 -11.16
N LEU A 305 1.85 0.66 -11.69
CA LEU A 305 2.68 0.30 -12.83
C LEU A 305 3.48 -0.99 -12.60
N ILE A 306 4.10 -1.12 -11.42
CA ILE A 306 4.88 -2.32 -11.07
C ILE A 306 3.97 -3.55 -10.96
N GLN A 307 2.78 -3.38 -10.39
CA GLN A 307 1.79 -4.46 -10.30
C GLN A 307 1.28 -4.90 -11.68
N PHE A 308 1.07 -3.97 -12.62
CA PHE A 308 0.66 -4.29 -14.00
C PHE A 308 1.76 -4.99 -14.82
N ILE A 309 3.04 -4.74 -14.51
CA ILE A 309 4.16 -5.44 -15.16
C ILE A 309 4.20 -6.92 -14.75
N GLY A 310 3.79 -7.25 -13.52
CA GLY A 310 3.59 -8.62 -13.03
C GLY A 310 4.87 -9.46 -12.84
N SER A 311 5.94 -9.18 -13.60
CA SER A 311 7.23 -9.90 -13.54
C SER A 311 8.19 -9.42 -12.46
N LEU A 312 7.90 -8.28 -11.84
CA LEU A 312 8.76 -7.65 -10.84
C LEU A 312 8.27 -7.96 -9.43
N SER A 313 9.21 -8.28 -8.54
CA SER A 313 8.91 -8.44 -7.11
C SER A 313 8.45 -7.12 -6.48
N SER A 314 7.64 -7.19 -5.41
CA SER A 314 7.11 -6.03 -4.69
C SER A 314 8.21 -5.07 -4.18
N TRP A 315 9.43 -5.58 -3.94
CA TRP A 315 10.59 -4.80 -3.52
C TRP A 315 11.02 -3.73 -4.53
N TRP A 316 10.78 -3.94 -5.84
CA TRP A 316 11.05 -2.92 -6.86
C TRP A 316 10.28 -1.63 -6.60
N THR A 317 9.08 -1.72 -6.03
CA THR A 317 8.30 -0.54 -5.63
C THR A 317 9.09 0.31 -4.64
N LYS A 318 9.70 -0.30 -3.63
CA LYS A 318 10.49 0.42 -2.62
C LYS A 318 11.77 1.03 -3.20
N ILE A 319 12.43 0.33 -4.13
CA ILE A 319 13.62 0.84 -4.83
C ILE A 319 13.26 2.10 -5.64
N VAL A 320 12.20 2.04 -6.46
CA VAL A 320 11.78 3.18 -7.28
C VAL A 320 11.37 4.36 -6.41
N ILE A 321 10.64 4.12 -5.33
CA ILE A 321 10.25 5.16 -4.36
C ILE A 321 11.48 5.83 -3.75
N GLY A 322 12.47 5.05 -3.32
CA GLY A 322 13.72 5.58 -2.77
C GLY A 322 14.48 6.47 -3.75
N VAL A 323 14.63 6.01 -5.00
CA VAL A 323 15.29 6.77 -6.07
C VAL A 323 14.52 8.05 -6.39
N LEU A 324 13.20 7.98 -6.57
CA LEU A 324 12.37 9.16 -6.83
C LEU A 324 12.45 10.18 -5.70
N THR A 325 12.43 9.73 -4.45
CA THR A 325 12.53 10.59 -3.27
C THR A 325 13.90 11.29 -3.23
N LEU A 326 14.99 10.57 -3.49
CA LEU A 326 16.34 11.14 -3.55
C LEU A 326 16.46 12.19 -4.65
N VAL A 327 15.95 11.88 -5.85
CA VAL A 327 15.92 12.83 -6.97
C VAL A 327 15.14 14.08 -6.59
N PHE A 328 13.96 13.92 -5.95
CA PHE A 328 13.14 15.06 -5.57
C PHE A 328 13.83 15.95 -4.54
N ILE A 329 14.41 15.35 -3.49
CA ILE A 329 15.19 16.06 -2.47
C ILE A 329 16.41 16.74 -3.09
N GLY A 330 17.13 16.06 -3.99
CA GLY A 330 18.27 16.63 -4.70
C GLY A 330 17.88 17.87 -5.51
N VAL A 331 16.78 17.81 -6.27
CA VAL A 331 16.27 18.95 -7.02
C VAL A 331 15.81 20.08 -6.08
N GLN A 332 15.07 19.76 -5.01
CA GLN A 332 14.68 20.75 -4.00
C GLN A 332 15.89 21.46 -3.38
N THR A 333 16.93 20.70 -3.03
CA THR A 333 18.15 21.22 -2.39
C THR A 333 18.91 22.13 -3.33
N ILE A 334 19.06 21.75 -4.61
CA ILE A 334 19.69 22.60 -5.63
C ILE A 334 18.88 23.89 -5.85
N LEU A 335 17.55 23.81 -5.88
CA LEU A 335 16.69 24.99 -6.03
C LEU A 335 16.75 25.90 -4.78
N ALA A 336 16.85 25.33 -3.59
CA ALA A 336 16.92 26.04 -2.32
C ALA A 336 18.28 26.73 -2.10
N ASN A 337 19.40 26.04 -2.34
CA ASN A 337 20.75 26.59 -2.15
C ASN A 337 21.03 27.77 -3.08
N ARG A 338 20.47 27.77 -4.29
CA ARG A 338 20.59 28.88 -5.24
C ARG A 338 19.84 30.15 -4.82
N LYS A 339 18.95 30.06 -3.82
CA LYS A 339 18.27 31.21 -3.19
C LYS A 339 19.23 32.00 -2.29
N SER A 340 20.23 31.33 -1.70
CA SER A 340 21.26 31.96 -0.86
C SER A 340 22.23 32.82 -1.69
N GLU A 341 22.67 32.31 -2.85
CA GLU A 341 23.56 33.04 -3.77
C GLU A 341 22.89 34.25 -4.46
N GLY A 342 21.56 34.22 -4.62
CA GLY A 342 20.81 35.31 -5.23
C GLY A 342 20.58 36.52 -4.32
N ALA A 343 20.72 36.37 -3.00
CA ALA A 343 20.61 37.46 -2.04
C ALA A 343 21.92 38.26 -1.91
N THR A 344 23.06 37.63 -2.18
CA THR A 344 24.38 38.29 -2.24
C THR A 344 24.68 38.93 -3.60
N ALA A 345 24.08 38.45 -4.68
CA ALA A 345 24.25 39.00 -6.05
C ALA A 345 23.37 40.24 -6.37
N GLY A 346 23.12 41.09 -5.38
CA GLY A 346 22.34 42.33 -5.51
C GLY A 346 23.03 43.47 -6.26
N VAL A 347 24.24 43.24 -6.80
CA VAL A 347 24.95 44.23 -7.63
C VAL A 347 24.91 43.79 -9.09
N ALA A 348 24.04 44.47 -9.85
CA ALA A 348 23.94 44.55 -11.32
C ALA A 348 24.00 43.23 -12.14
N MET A 349 22.86 42.83 -12.74
CA MET A 349 22.87 41.75 -13.76
C MET A 349 22.07 42.12 -15.02
N ALA A 350 22.74 42.05 -16.17
CA ALA A 350 22.27 42.47 -17.50
C ALA A 350 21.08 41.64 -18.06
N PRO A 351 20.26 42.21 -18.99
CA PRO A 351 19.03 41.60 -19.50
C PRO A 351 19.21 40.25 -20.22
N ALA A 352 20.39 39.97 -20.80
CA ALA A 352 20.71 38.68 -21.43
C ALA A 352 20.74 37.50 -20.42
N ALA A 353 21.05 37.77 -19.15
CA ALA A 353 21.02 36.76 -18.10
C ALA A 353 19.60 36.34 -17.70
N ARG A 354 18.60 37.23 -17.90
CA ARG A 354 17.19 36.98 -17.59
C ARG A 354 16.58 35.91 -18.50
N LEU A 355 16.97 35.88 -19.77
CA LEU A 355 16.54 34.87 -20.75
C LEU A 355 17.24 33.51 -20.55
N ARG A 356 18.54 33.51 -20.19
CA ARG A 356 19.24 32.29 -19.74
C ARG A 356 18.64 31.71 -18.44
N ARG A 357 18.12 32.56 -17.55
CA ARG A 357 17.46 32.19 -16.29
C ARG A 357 16.10 31.50 -16.52
N GLN A 358 15.31 31.93 -17.51
CA GLN A 358 14.04 31.26 -17.87
C GLN A 358 14.26 29.94 -18.62
N ARG A 359 15.23 29.88 -19.55
CA ARG A 359 15.57 28.64 -20.26
C ARG A 359 16.11 27.55 -19.33
N ARG A 360 16.85 27.90 -18.27
CA ARG A 360 17.41 26.93 -17.30
C ARG A 360 16.38 26.39 -16.30
N LEU A 361 15.33 27.15 -15.98
CA LEU A 361 14.17 26.67 -15.19
C LEU A 361 13.36 25.64 -15.98
N ALA A 362 13.17 25.88 -17.27
CA ALA A 362 12.56 24.89 -18.17
C ALA A 362 13.43 23.63 -18.31
N PHE A 363 14.76 23.76 -18.28
CA PHE A 363 15.68 22.61 -18.30
C PHE A 363 15.64 21.76 -17.02
N GLY A 364 15.40 22.33 -15.83
CA GLY A 364 15.28 21.54 -14.60
C GLY A 364 14.02 20.67 -14.56
N THR A 365 12.88 21.24 -14.98
CA THR A 365 11.62 20.50 -15.12
C THR A 365 11.62 19.57 -16.33
N ALA A 366 12.24 19.99 -17.45
CA ALA A 366 12.38 19.16 -18.63
C ALA A 366 13.38 18.02 -18.42
N ALA A 367 14.46 18.21 -17.66
CA ALA A 367 15.40 17.13 -17.30
C ALA A 367 14.75 16.15 -16.31
N MET A 368 13.89 16.60 -15.39
CA MET A 368 13.13 15.68 -14.53
C MET A 368 12.13 14.84 -15.35
N LEU A 369 11.42 15.48 -16.30
CA LEU A 369 10.52 14.78 -17.23
C LEU A 369 11.29 13.88 -18.21
N LEU A 370 12.47 14.29 -18.69
CA LEU A 370 13.32 13.48 -19.58
C LEU A 370 13.98 12.33 -18.83
N ILE A 371 14.42 12.49 -17.59
CA ILE A 371 15.07 11.41 -16.82
C ILE A 371 14.01 10.43 -16.32
N ALA A 372 12.83 10.89 -15.91
CA ALA A 372 11.69 10.01 -15.64
C ALA A 372 11.20 9.31 -16.91
N ALA A 373 11.05 10.03 -18.03
CA ALA A 373 10.68 9.43 -19.31
C ALA A 373 11.75 8.46 -19.83
N VAL A 374 13.04 8.75 -19.68
CA VAL A 374 14.15 7.85 -20.06
C VAL A 374 14.24 6.67 -19.11
N ALA A 375 14.02 6.83 -17.80
CA ALA A 375 13.90 5.70 -16.89
C ALA A 375 12.71 4.80 -17.27
N ILE A 376 11.55 5.39 -17.59
CA ILE A 376 10.33 4.67 -18.03
C ILE A 376 10.51 4.02 -19.42
N VAL A 377 11.19 4.68 -20.37
CA VAL A 377 11.47 4.17 -21.72
C VAL A 377 12.62 3.14 -21.72
N SER A 378 13.54 3.23 -20.76
CA SER A 378 14.55 2.19 -20.52
C SER A 378 13.89 0.98 -19.82
N PHE A 379 12.88 1.21 -18.97
CA PHE A 379 12.00 0.19 -18.40
C PHE A 379 11.15 -0.50 -19.47
N SER A 380 10.69 0.22 -20.49
CA SER A 380 9.96 -0.37 -21.63
C SER A 380 10.84 -1.27 -22.52
N ARG A 381 12.16 -1.32 -22.29
CA ARG A 381 13.03 -2.33 -22.92
C ARG A 381 13.19 -3.60 -22.08
N LEU A 382 12.90 -3.55 -20.77
CA LEU A 382 12.81 -4.75 -19.92
C LEU A 382 11.43 -5.40 -19.99
N GLY A 383 10.39 -4.62 -20.28
CA GLY A 383 9.10 -5.14 -20.70
C GLY A 383 9.05 -5.30 -22.22
N SER A 384 9.62 -6.38 -22.76
CA SER A 384 8.93 -6.97 -23.91
C SER A 384 7.50 -7.22 -23.46
N PRO A 385 6.48 -6.95 -24.30
CA PRO A 385 5.13 -7.33 -23.94
C PRO A 385 5.16 -8.84 -23.75
N ALA A 386 5.23 -9.30 -22.51
CA ALA A 386 4.59 -10.55 -22.17
C ALA A 386 3.19 -10.35 -22.73
N GLN A 387 2.89 -11.08 -23.80
CA GLN A 387 1.63 -10.98 -24.52
C GLN A 387 0.56 -10.72 -23.50
N ALA A 388 -0.20 -9.64 -23.70
CA ALA A 388 -1.47 -9.46 -23.03
C ALA A 388 -2.13 -10.83 -23.08
N ALA A 389 -2.14 -11.52 -21.94
CA ALA A 389 -2.81 -12.81 -21.83
C ALA A 389 -4.24 -12.44 -22.14
N GLU A 390 -4.61 -12.80 -23.37
CA GLU A 390 -5.92 -12.70 -23.92
C GLU A 390 -6.91 -13.18 -22.86
N ASN A 391 -8.12 -12.61 -22.86
CA ASN A 391 -9.24 -13.06 -22.04
C ASN A 391 -9.70 -14.48 -22.44
N THR A 392 -8.76 -15.40 -22.66
CA THR A 392 -8.97 -16.81 -22.76
C THR A 392 -9.28 -17.27 -21.35
N ARG A 393 -10.50 -17.80 -21.15
CA ARG A 393 -10.79 -18.64 -19.99
C ARG A 393 -9.61 -19.59 -19.82
N CYS A 394 -9.09 -19.70 -18.60
CA CYS A 394 -7.99 -20.62 -18.30
C CYS A 394 -8.28 -22.00 -18.90
N GLU A 395 -7.49 -22.41 -19.89
CA GLU A 395 -7.41 -23.82 -20.24
C GLU A 395 -6.37 -24.42 -19.29
N VAL A 396 -6.80 -24.73 -18.06
CA VAL A 396 -5.96 -25.44 -17.10
C VAL A 396 -5.56 -26.75 -17.76
N LYS A 397 -4.26 -27.10 -17.75
CA LYS A 397 -3.87 -28.44 -18.19
C LYS A 397 -4.68 -29.46 -17.37
N PRO A 398 -5.34 -30.43 -18.01
CA PRO A 398 -6.13 -31.40 -17.29
C PRO A 398 -5.24 -32.11 -16.27
N PHE A 399 -5.71 -32.20 -15.02
CA PHE A 399 -5.03 -32.97 -13.99
C PHE A 399 -4.98 -34.45 -14.43
N ARG A 400 -3.98 -35.19 -13.93
CA ARG A 400 -3.83 -36.63 -14.18
C ARG A 400 -4.82 -37.45 -13.35
N GLU A 401 -6.12 -37.21 -13.52
CA GLU A 401 -7.20 -37.80 -12.71
C GLU A 401 -7.29 -39.31 -12.87
N ASP A 402 -7.07 -39.85 -14.08
CA ASP A 402 -7.08 -41.29 -14.35
C ASP A 402 -5.95 -42.01 -13.59
N GLU A 403 -4.75 -41.42 -13.57
CA GLU A 403 -3.61 -41.96 -12.83
C GLU A 403 -3.78 -41.77 -11.31
N ALA A 404 -4.40 -40.66 -10.90
CA ALA A 404 -4.74 -40.45 -9.50
C ALA A 404 -5.74 -41.52 -9.02
N ALA A 405 -6.75 -41.83 -9.83
CA ALA A 405 -7.74 -42.86 -9.52
C ALA A 405 -7.12 -44.26 -9.46
N SER A 406 -6.15 -44.59 -10.34
CA SER A 406 -5.43 -45.86 -10.23
C SER A 406 -4.61 -45.95 -8.96
N LEU A 407 -3.97 -44.86 -8.53
CA LEU A 407 -3.19 -44.83 -7.29
C LEU A 407 -4.08 -45.01 -6.04
N VAL A 408 -5.28 -44.44 -6.04
CA VAL A 408 -6.28 -44.69 -4.97
C VAL A 408 -6.72 -46.16 -4.98
N GLN A 409 -6.95 -46.76 -6.15
CA GLN A 409 -7.27 -48.19 -6.27
C GLN A 409 -6.13 -49.10 -5.81
N ASP A 410 -4.88 -48.67 -6.01
CA ASP A 410 -3.67 -49.34 -5.54
C ASP A 410 -3.43 -49.19 -4.03
N GLY A 411 -4.33 -48.49 -3.32
CA GLY A 411 -4.33 -48.36 -1.86
C GLY A 411 -3.70 -47.09 -1.32
N ALA A 412 -3.51 -46.05 -2.15
CA ALA A 412 -3.10 -44.73 -1.67
C ALA A 412 -4.24 -44.05 -0.89
N VAL A 413 -3.91 -43.48 0.28
CA VAL A 413 -4.85 -42.75 1.16
C VAL A 413 -4.88 -41.26 0.84
N ILE A 414 -3.81 -40.73 0.26
CA ILE A 414 -3.74 -39.34 -0.20
C ILE A 414 -3.11 -39.34 -1.58
N VAL A 415 -3.80 -38.75 -2.55
CA VAL A 415 -3.26 -38.49 -3.88
C VAL A 415 -3.33 -37.00 -4.15
N TYR A 416 -2.19 -36.40 -4.45
CA TYR A 416 -2.04 -34.96 -4.60
C TYR A 416 -1.32 -34.63 -5.90
N ASN A 417 -2.05 -34.05 -6.84
CA ASN A 417 -1.49 -33.47 -8.05
C ASN A 417 -1.32 -31.95 -7.84
N ARG A 418 -0.15 -31.42 -8.19
CA ARG A 418 0.09 -29.99 -8.24
C ARG A 418 0.82 -29.60 -9.52
N THR A 419 0.39 -28.49 -10.11
CA THR A 419 1.18 -27.76 -11.10
C THR A 419 1.87 -26.60 -10.39
N ALA A 420 3.20 -26.62 -10.27
CA ALA A 420 3.96 -25.66 -9.48
C ALA A 420 5.26 -25.20 -10.16
N GLY A 421 5.72 -23.98 -9.81
CA GLY A 421 7.04 -23.47 -10.18
C GLY A 421 7.09 -22.62 -11.46
N PRO A 422 8.26 -22.03 -11.78
CA PRO A 422 8.42 -21.13 -12.92
C PRO A 422 8.23 -21.84 -14.28
N GLU A 423 8.35 -23.17 -14.32
CA GLU A 423 8.16 -23.99 -15.53
C GLU A 423 6.82 -24.71 -15.60
N CYS A 424 5.90 -24.49 -14.64
CA CYS A 424 4.56 -25.11 -14.68
C CYS A 424 4.65 -26.67 -14.70
N VAL A 425 5.52 -27.26 -13.88
CA VAL A 425 5.73 -28.72 -13.84
C VAL A 425 4.52 -29.37 -13.16
N ASP A 426 3.98 -30.43 -13.77
CA ASP A 426 2.85 -31.22 -13.27
C ASP A 426 3.37 -32.41 -12.46
N GLU A 427 3.25 -32.32 -11.14
CA GLU A 427 3.76 -33.31 -10.19
C GLU A 427 2.60 -34.04 -9.53
N LEU A 428 2.59 -35.38 -9.63
CA LEU A 428 1.62 -36.26 -9.01
C LEU A 428 2.26 -37.01 -7.86
N PHE A 429 1.69 -36.89 -6.66
CA PHE A 429 2.14 -37.56 -5.46
C PHE A 429 1.09 -38.53 -4.94
N ALA A 430 1.51 -39.68 -4.40
CA ALA A 430 0.65 -40.62 -3.69
C ALA A 430 1.31 -41.08 -2.39
N ILE A 431 0.54 -41.02 -1.29
CA ILE A 431 0.92 -41.44 0.05
C ILE A 431 0.10 -42.66 0.43
N TYR A 432 0.78 -43.68 0.93
CA TYR A 432 0.20 -44.96 1.34
C TYR A 432 0.15 -45.07 2.87
N PRO A 433 -0.77 -45.89 3.43
CA PRO A 433 -0.91 -46.05 4.88
C PRO A 433 0.34 -46.63 5.57
N ASP A 434 1.20 -47.33 4.84
CA ASP A 434 2.46 -47.88 5.33
C ASP A 434 3.60 -46.84 5.42
N GLY A 435 3.33 -45.57 5.08
CA GLY A 435 4.31 -44.50 5.07
C GLY A 435 5.07 -44.36 3.76
N ARG A 436 4.80 -45.20 2.75
CA ARG A 436 5.41 -45.02 1.43
C ARG A 436 4.84 -43.78 0.75
N VAL A 437 5.73 -42.94 0.20
CA VAL A 437 5.38 -41.74 -0.56
C VAL A 437 6.04 -41.80 -1.93
N THR A 438 5.24 -41.69 -2.98
CA THR A 438 5.69 -41.67 -4.37
C THR A 438 5.40 -40.31 -4.98
N GLY A 439 6.32 -39.78 -5.78
CA GLY A 439 6.17 -38.53 -6.53
C GLY A 439 6.60 -38.75 -7.98
N ASN A 440 5.84 -38.23 -8.94
CA ASN A 440 6.07 -38.40 -10.37
C ASN A 440 5.74 -37.10 -11.13
N ASP A 441 6.71 -36.52 -11.84
CA ASP A 441 6.54 -35.31 -12.66
C ASP A 441 6.22 -35.59 -14.14
N GLY A 442 5.97 -36.87 -14.49
CA GLY A 442 5.76 -37.36 -15.85
C GLY A 442 7.04 -37.84 -16.55
N VAL A 443 8.22 -37.55 -15.99
CA VAL A 443 9.54 -37.95 -16.53
C VAL A 443 10.38 -38.69 -15.48
N ASN A 444 10.39 -38.17 -14.25
CA ASN A 444 11.10 -38.67 -13.10
C ASN A 444 10.12 -39.17 -12.05
N SER A 445 10.46 -40.29 -11.41
CA SER A 445 9.74 -40.83 -10.26
C SER A 445 10.67 -40.93 -9.05
N VAL A 446 10.20 -40.43 -7.90
CA VAL A 446 10.89 -40.50 -6.61
C VAL A 446 10.02 -41.25 -5.62
N GLU A 447 10.64 -42.14 -4.84
CA GLU A 447 9.98 -42.84 -3.74
C GLU A 447 10.72 -42.53 -2.44
N THR A 448 9.97 -42.24 -1.38
CA THR A 448 10.49 -41.88 -0.06
C THR A 448 9.64 -42.55 1.01
N GLN A 449 10.26 -42.90 2.13
CA GLN A 449 9.57 -43.52 3.26
C GLN A 449 9.40 -42.49 4.38
N VAL A 450 8.16 -42.29 4.80
CA VAL A 450 7.75 -41.51 5.97
C VAL A 450 7.29 -42.48 7.07
N ASP A 451 7.25 -42.05 8.32
CA ASP A 451 6.73 -42.88 9.41
C ASP A 451 5.22 -43.13 9.21
N ALA A 452 4.78 -44.39 9.30
CA ALA A 452 3.36 -44.74 9.17
C ALA A 452 2.51 -44.07 10.27
N ALA A 453 3.09 -43.85 11.45
CA ALA A 453 2.42 -43.12 12.53
C ALA A 453 2.18 -41.64 12.19
N GLU A 454 3.05 -41.03 11.39
CA GLU A 454 2.91 -39.65 10.92
C GLU A 454 1.77 -39.54 9.90
N VAL A 455 1.66 -40.51 8.97
CA VAL A 455 0.54 -40.58 8.01
C VAL A 455 -0.80 -40.71 8.73
N GLU A 456 -0.90 -41.59 9.73
CA GLU A 456 -2.11 -41.76 10.53
C GLU A 456 -2.46 -40.49 11.34
N GLN A 457 -1.44 -39.82 11.89
CA GLN A 457 -1.63 -38.54 12.60
C GLN A 457 -2.15 -37.46 11.66
N VAL A 458 -1.66 -37.40 10.42
CA VAL A 458 -2.11 -36.42 9.43
C VAL A 458 -3.57 -36.66 9.06
N LEU A 459 -3.95 -37.91 8.80
CA LEU A 459 -5.32 -38.29 8.43
C LEU A 459 -6.32 -38.01 9.56
N THR A 460 -5.96 -38.34 10.81
CA THR A 460 -6.78 -38.01 11.98
C THR A 460 -6.92 -36.51 12.19
N THR A 461 -5.86 -35.72 12.01
CA THR A 461 -5.90 -34.26 12.09
C THR A 461 -6.83 -33.65 11.02
N ILE A 462 -6.76 -34.14 9.79
CA ILE A 462 -7.60 -33.67 8.67
C ILE A 462 -9.09 -33.93 8.95
N ARG A 463 -9.42 -35.10 9.51
CA ARG A 463 -10.80 -35.46 9.86
C ARG A 463 -11.30 -34.69 11.08
N ASP A 464 -10.56 -34.77 12.18
CA ASP A 464 -11.05 -34.39 13.52
C ASP A 464 -10.84 -32.90 13.85
N GLU A 465 -9.79 -32.27 13.29
CA GLU A 465 -9.49 -30.85 13.58
C GLU A 465 -9.86 -29.91 12.43
N TYR A 466 -9.72 -30.34 11.17
CA TYR A 466 -9.90 -29.47 10.00
C TYR A 466 -11.28 -29.54 9.36
N ASP A 467 -12.16 -30.42 9.84
CA ASP A 467 -13.54 -30.64 9.35
C ASP A 467 -13.59 -30.74 7.81
N TRP A 468 -12.62 -31.48 7.25
CA TRP A 468 -12.37 -31.49 5.82
C TRP A 468 -13.52 -32.09 5.01
N PHE A 469 -14.22 -33.08 5.57
CA PHE A 469 -15.20 -33.92 4.88
C PHE A 469 -16.61 -33.29 4.82
N THR A 470 -16.73 -31.96 4.95
CA THR A 470 -18.01 -31.23 4.79
C THR A 470 -18.58 -31.27 3.36
N PRO A 471 -19.91 -31.17 3.15
CA PRO A 471 -20.56 -31.37 1.84
C PRO A 471 -20.38 -30.25 0.80
N ALA A 472 -19.58 -29.22 1.07
CA ALA A 472 -19.40 -28.09 0.16
C ALA A 472 -18.30 -28.38 -0.89
N ILE A 473 -18.66 -28.30 -2.17
CA ILE A 473 -17.76 -28.42 -3.32
C ILE A 473 -17.25 -27.02 -3.67
N TYR A 474 -15.93 -26.84 -3.75
CA TYR A 474 -15.32 -25.58 -4.18
C TYR A 474 -14.38 -25.86 -5.35
N SER A 475 -14.75 -25.37 -6.53
CA SER A 475 -13.87 -25.24 -7.70
C SER A 475 -13.98 -23.82 -8.23
N GLU A 476 -13.23 -22.89 -7.63
CA GLU A 476 -13.17 -21.52 -8.13
C GLU A 476 -11.99 -21.33 -9.08
N SER A 477 -12.23 -20.59 -10.16
CA SER A 477 -11.20 -20.11 -11.08
C SER A 477 -11.13 -18.58 -11.00
N LEU A 478 -9.92 -18.04 -10.85
CA LEU A 478 -9.68 -16.60 -10.76
C LEU A 478 -9.18 -16.00 -12.09
N ILE A 479 -9.48 -14.71 -12.26
CA ILE A 479 -8.96 -13.87 -13.34
C ILE A 479 -8.15 -12.73 -12.70
N PRO A 480 -6.87 -12.53 -13.07
CA PRO A 480 -6.10 -13.23 -14.11
C PRO A 480 -5.54 -14.60 -13.67
N CYS A 481 -5.41 -15.51 -14.64
CA CYS A 481 -5.02 -16.90 -14.44
C CYS A 481 -3.55 -17.07 -14.04
N ARG A 482 -3.26 -17.83 -12.98
CA ARG A 482 -1.91 -18.28 -12.62
C ARG A 482 -1.79 -19.80 -12.75
N GLN A 483 -1.74 -20.27 -14.00
CA GLN A 483 -1.79 -21.70 -14.34
C GLN A 483 -0.70 -22.57 -13.68
N CYS A 484 0.44 -21.98 -13.29
CA CYS A 484 1.53 -22.71 -12.60
C CYS A 484 1.32 -22.85 -11.09
N TYR A 485 0.10 -22.68 -10.59
CA TYR A 485 -0.27 -22.85 -9.18
C TYR A 485 -1.64 -23.51 -9.06
N ALA A 486 -1.79 -24.67 -9.72
CA ALA A 486 -3.00 -25.46 -9.69
C ALA A 486 -2.82 -26.68 -8.78
N HIS A 487 -3.85 -27.06 -8.06
CA HIS A 487 -3.83 -28.13 -7.06
C HIS A 487 -5.06 -29.03 -7.24
N TYR A 488 -4.86 -30.33 -7.16
CA TYR A 488 -5.91 -31.34 -7.17
C TYR A 488 -5.56 -32.38 -6.10
N ILE A 489 -6.47 -32.63 -5.17
CA ILE A 489 -6.22 -33.56 -4.06
C ILE A 489 -7.40 -34.47 -3.85
N THR A 490 -7.12 -35.76 -3.68
CA THR A 490 -8.06 -36.79 -3.24
C THR A 490 -7.54 -37.39 -1.93
N ILE A 491 -8.39 -37.45 -0.92
CA ILE A 491 -8.08 -38.07 0.38
C ILE A 491 -9.14 -39.13 0.66
N THR A 492 -8.69 -40.33 0.98
CA THR A 492 -9.53 -41.48 1.35
C THR A 492 -9.14 -41.94 2.74
N TYR A 493 -10.08 -41.85 3.68
CA TYR A 493 -9.85 -42.25 5.08
C TYR A 493 -11.16 -42.74 5.72
N ASP A 494 -11.08 -43.85 6.47
CA ASP A 494 -12.20 -44.43 7.23
C ASP A 494 -13.50 -44.66 6.42
N GLY A 495 -13.36 -44.99 5.13
CA GLY A 495 -14.50 -45.23 4.22
C GLY A 495 -15.11 -43.96 3.60
N GLU A 496 -14.56 -42.78 3.89
CA GLU A 496 -14.91 -41.52 3.26
C GLU A 496 -13.85 -41.12 2.22
N GLU A 497 -14.29 -40.66 1.05
CA GLU A 497 -13.42 -40.14 -0.01
C GLU A 497 -13.84 -38.71 -0.35
N LYS A 498 -12.87 -37.80 -0.41
CA LYS A 498 -13.12 -36.41 -0.82
C LYS A 498 -12.06 -35.92 -1.79
N THR A 499 -12.53 -35.37 -2.91
CA THR A 499 -11.72 -34.76 -3.96
C THR A 499 -12.00 -33.27 -4.08
N ALA A 500 -10.96 -32.47 -4.27
CA ALA A 500 -11.07 -31.04 -4.50
C ALA A 500 -9.96 -30.52 -5.42
N SER A 501 -10.30 -29.54 -6.26
CA SER A 501 -9.38 -28.93 -7.23
C SER A 501 -9.46 -27.41 -7.20
N GLN A 502 -8.32 -26.73 -7.36
CA GLN A 502 -8.20 -25.27 -7.29
C GLN A 502 -7.09 -24.71 -8.16
N VAL A 503 -7.25 -23.46 -8.59
CA VAL A 503 -6.21 -22.61 -9.19
C VAL A 503 -5.97 -21.39 -8.29
N ASP A 504 -4.73 -21.19 -7.86
CA ASP A 504 -4.24 -20.06 -7.05
C ASP A 504 -4.78 -20.03 -5.59
N GLY A 505 -3.89 -20.20 -4.61
CA GLY A 505 -4.19 -20.28 -3.16
C GLY A 505 -4.64 -18.94 -2.55
N THR A 506 -5.85 -18.50 -2.91
CA THR A 506 -6.42 -17.20 -2.52
C THR A 506 -7.49 -17.31 -1.42
N ALA A 507 -7.91 -16.14 -0.92
CA ALA A 507 -8.77 -15.95 0.25
C ALA A 507 -10.22 -16.48 0.17
N SER A 508 -10.61 -17.18 -0.91
CA SER A 508 -11.91 -17.88 -1.00
C SER A 508 -11.86 -19.34 -0.53
N MET A 509 -10.69 -19.80 -0.10
CA MET A 509 -10.44 -21.14 0.41
C MET A 509 -11.12 -21.35 1.79
N PRO A 510 -11.85 -22.45 2.00
CA PRO A 510 -12.22 -22.89 3.33
C PRO A 510 -10.95 -23.12 4.14
N LEU A 511 -10.93 -22.68 5.40
CA LEU A 511 -9.76 -22.80 6.28
C LEU A 511 -9.24 -24.25 6.33
N GLY A 512 -10.14 -25.25 6.30
CA GLY A 512 -9.78 -26.66 6.21
C GLY A 512 -8.93 -27.03 4.99
N TYR A 513 -9.15 -26.41 3.81
CA TYR A 513 -8.36 -26.69 2.58
C TYR A 513 -6.93 -26.23 2.72
N THR A 514 -6.76 -25.04 3.27
CA THR A 514 -5.42 -24.47 3.50
C THR A 514 -4.65 -25.26 4.53
N LEU A 515 -5.32 -25.68 5.61
CA LEU A 515 -4.70 -26.45 6.69
C LEU A 515 -4.32 -27.87 6.22
N THR A 516 -5.19 -28.55 5.48
CA THR A 516 -4.90 -29.88 4.90
C THR A 516 -3.67 -29.85 3.98
N LEU A 517 -3.58 -28.89 3.05
CA LEU A 517 -2.39 -28.78 2.19
C LEU A 517 -1.11 -28.43 2.97
N ALA A 518 -1.22 -27.63 4.04
CA ALA A 518 -0.08 -27.26 4.86
C ALA A 518 0.52 -28.44 5.64
N VAL A 519 -0.30 -29.42 6.04
CA VAL A 519 0.13 -30.62 6.77
C VAL A 519 0.61 -31.73 5.84
N ILE A 520 0.13 -31.78 4.60
CA ILE A 520 0.57 -32.79 3.61
C ILE A 520 1.91 -32.42 2.97
N ARG A 521 2.15 -31.13 2.71
CA ARG A 521 3.34 -30.65 1.99
C ARG A 521 4.68 -31.10 2.57
N PRO A 522 4.89 -31.14 3.90
CA PRO A 522 6.15 -31.59 4.49
C PRO A 522 6.49 -33.06 4.22
N MET A 523 5.50 -33.90 3.93
CA MET A 523 5.70 -35.34 3.64
C MET A 523 6.08 -35.61 2.18
N LEU A 524 6.01 -34.60 1.30
CA LEU A 524 6.24 -34.77 -0.13
C LEU A 524 7.75 -34.71 -0.44
N PRO A 525 8.29 -35.65 -1.23
CA PRO A 525 9.66 -35.58 -1.69
C PRO A 525 9.86 -34.44 -2.69
N ASP A 526 11.06 -33.85 -2.68
CA ASP A 526 11.47 -32.89 -3.72
C ASP A 526 11.80 -33.64 -5.02
N ILE A 527 11.05 -33.35 -6.09
CA ILE A 527 11.37 -33.82 -7.43
C ILE A 527 12.29 -32.77 -8.06
N VAL A 528 13.54 -33.15 -8.33
CA VAL A 528 14.47 -32.27 -9.04
C VAL A 528 14.13 -32.33 -10.53
N PRO A 529 13.61 -31.24 -11.14
CA PRO A 529 13.32 -31.25 -12.56
C PRO A 529 14.60 -31.43 -13.37
N ALA A 530 14.54 -32.19 -14.46
CA ALA A 530 15.67 -32.33 -15.37
C ALA A 530 16.05 -30.95 -15.97
N PRO A 531 17.34 -30.66 -16.16
CA PRO A 531 17.83 -29.36 -16.63
C PRO A 531 17.42 -28.99 -18.05
#